data_AF-A0AAV3JHL5-F1
#
_entry.id   AF-A0AAV3JHL5-F1
#
_cell.length_a   1.000
_cell.length_b   1.000
_cell.length_c   1.000
_cell.angle_alpha   90.00
_cell.angle_beta   90.00
_cell.angle_gamma   90.00
#
_symmetry.space_group_name_H-M   'P 1'
#
loop_
_entity.id
_entity.type
_entity.pdbx_description
1 polymer ?
#
loop_
_entity_poly.entity_id
_entity_poly.type
_entity_poly.pdbx_seq_one_letter_code
_entity_poly.pdbx_strand_id
1 'polypeptide(L)'
;MITPSELTHRIEHTTLSEAIELFEDKVLRKSLNNYDDWYKRDVQKEYERINYDGAFFFFVEPDLGSSRGGVSDVIIEEQEKVALLLLLVEAYERYIDVNTGIKDWLGYDCIFCDVVVSNETAAKRLTQMEYEAIKDLIVTVIDHYVPSMTVMETDEYKEFKQGQTPNDTVIDNVQITLPLFNKREK
;
A
#
# COMPACT_ATOMS: atom_id res chain seq x y z
N MET A 1 -5.89 2.18 16.17
CA MET A 1 -4.74 2.28 15.24
C MET A 1 -3.51 2.25 16.11
N ILE A 2 -2.52 1.44 15.76
CA ILE A 2 -1.27 1.41 16.52
C ILE A 2 -0.50 2.72 16.32
N THR A 3 0.41 3.01 17.23
CA THR A 3 1.34 4.14 17.14
C THR A 3 2.56 3.79 16.26
N PRO A 4 3.31 4.79 15.77
CA PRO A 4 4.56 4.57 15.06
C PRO A 4 5.55 3.66 15.78
N SER A 5 5.74 3.85 17.10
CA SER A 5 6.66 3.03 17.89
C SER A 5 6.20 1.59 18.02
N GLU A 6 4.89 1.34 18.16
CA GLU A 6 4.32 0.00 18.16
C GLU A 6 4.46 -0.67 16.78
N LEU A 7 4.32 0.08 15.68
CA LEU A 7 4.55 -0.42 14.33
C LEU A 7 6.02 -0.80 14.12
N THR A 8 6.95 0.10 14.44
CA THR A 8 8.41 -0.15 14.40
C THR A 8 8.77 -1.40 15.19
N HIS A 9 8.30 -1.52 16.45
CA HIS A 9 8.56 -2.71 17.25
C HIS A 9 8.03 -3.98 16.58
N ARG A 10 6.83 -3.94 16.00
CA ARG A 10 6.27 -5.10 15.28
C ARG A 10 7.10 -5.46 14.05
N ILE A 11 7.50 -4.48 13.26
CA ILE A 11 8.34 -4.68 12.08
C ILE A 11 9.63 -5.41 12.47
N GLU A 12 10.31 -4.97 13.51
CA GLU A 12 11.56 -5.56 13.99
C GLU A 12 11.43 -6.99 14.54
N HIS A 13 10.22 -7.42 14.91
CA HIS A 13 9.96 -8.70 15.58
C HIS A 13 8.99 -9.61 14.81
N THR A 14 8.71 -9.31 13.54
CA THR A 14 7.84 -10.11 12.68
C THR A 14 8.66 -10.61 11.50
N THR A 15 8.60 -11.92 11.25
CA THR A 15 9.21 -12.51 10.05
C THR A 15 8.37 -12.21 8.80
N LEU A 16 8.97 -12.29 7.61
CA LEU A 16 8.23 -12.13 6.36
C LEU A 16 7.06 -13.11 6.24
N SER A 17 7.24 -14.37 6.63
CA SER A 17 6.17 -15.38 6.61
C SER A 17 4.99 -14.97 7.50
N GLU A 18 5.24 -14.49 8.72
CA GLU A 18 4.18 -14.03 9.63
C GLU A 18 3.47 -12.78 9.10
N ALA A 19 4.22 -11.85 8.49
CA ALA A 19 3.64 -10.66 7.88
C ALA A 19 2.72 -11.01 6.70
N ILE A 20 3.12 -11.97 5.87
CA ILE A 20 2.30 -12.51 4.77
C ILE A 20 1.01 -13.12 5.31
N GLU A 21 1.09 -14.02 6.29
CA GLU A 21 -0.10 -14.66 6.88
C GLU A 21 -1.08 -13.63 7.45
N LEU A 22 -0.55 -12.61 8.15
CA LEU A 22 -1.37 -11.51 8.68
C LEU A 22 -2.03 -10.71 7.56
N PHE A 23 -1.28 -10.39 6.50
CA PHE A 23 -1.79 -9.67 5.35
C PHE A 23 -2.90 -10.46 4.63
N GLU A 24 -2.69 -11.74 4.36
CA GLU A 24 -3.67 -12.57 3.68
C GLU A 24 -4.97 -12.69 4.47
N ASP A 25 -4.91 -12.96 5.79
CA ASP A 25 -6.11 -13.14 6.60
C ASP A 25 -6.82 -11.82 6.91
N LYS A 26 -6.08 -10.75 7.19
CA LYS A 26 -6.66 -9.48 7.64
C LYS A 26 -6.98 -8.52 6.52
N VAL A 27 -6.27 -8.60 5.39
CA VAL A 27 -6.43 -7.70 4.24
C VAL A 27 -7.12 -8.45 3.11
N LEU A 28 -6.43 -9.38 2.45
CA LEU A 28 -6.90 -9.98 1.22
C LEU A 28 -8.24 -10.71 1.42
N ARG A 29 -8.32 -11.60 2.41
CA ARG A 29 -9.54 -12.37 2.69
C ARG A 29 -10.72 -11.48 3.04
N LYS A 30 -10.49 -10.40 3.80
CA LYS A 30 -11.56 -9.45 4.12
C LYS A 30 -11.98 -8.64 2.91
N SER A 31 -11.06 -8.32 1.99
CA SER A 31 -11.35 -7.52 0.79
C SER A 31 -12.26 -8.23 -0.19
N LEU A 32 -12.20 -9.56 -0.20
CA LEU A 32 -13.12 -10.39 -0.98
C LEU A 32 -14.58 -10.10 -0.64
N ASN A 33 -14.90 -9.69 0.59
CA ASN A 33 -16.27 -9.37 0.98
C ASN A 33 -16.84 -8.12 0.30
N ASN A 34 -16.00 -7.27 -0.31
CA ASN A 34 -16.42 -6.09 -1.05
C ASN A 34 -16.84 -6.41 -2.50
N TYR A 35 -16.61 -7.65 -2.95
CA TYR A 35 -16.89 -8.08 -4.32
C TYR A 35 -18.11 -9.01 -4.39
N ASP A 36 -18.88 -8.87 -5.47
CA ASP A 36 -19.94 -9.80 -5.82
C ASP A 36 -19.41 -11.23 -5.99
N ASP A 37 -20.21 -12.23 -5.67
CA ASP A 37 -19.78 -13.64 -5.66
C ASP A 37 -19.26 -14.15 -7.01
N TRP A 38 -19.74 -13.58 -8.13
CA TRP A 38 -19.28 -13.95 -9.46
C TRP A 38 -17.84 -13.47 -9.73
N TYR A 39 -17.45 -12.31 -9.21
CA TYR A 39 -16.13 -11.71 -9.41
C TYR A 39 -15.14 -12.09 -8.30
N LYS A 40 -15.64 -12.33 -7.08
CA LYS A 40 -14.86 -12.74 -5.90
C LYS A 40 -13.92 -13.92 -6.19
N ARG A 41 -14.36 -14.91 -6.96
CA ARG A 41 -13.54 -16.08 -7.31
C ARG A 41 -12.35 -15.74 -8.20
N ASP A 42 -12.50 -14.75 -9.08
CA ASP A 42 -11.42 -14.36 -9.97
C ASP A 42 -10.40 -13.50 -9.21
N VAL A 43 -10.88 -12.57 -8.37
CA VAL A 43 -10.02 -11.81 -7.44
C VAL A 43 -9.23 -12.75 -6.51
N GLN A 44 -9.88 -13.75 -5.94
CA GLN A 44 -9.22 -14.73 -5.06
C GLN A 44 -8.08 -15.46 -5.79
N LYS A 45 -8.24 -15.84 -7.06
CA LYS A 45 -7.17 -16.49 -7.84
C LYS A 45 -5.99 -15.54 -8.07
N GLU A 46 -6.23 -14.24 -8.22
CA GLU A 46 -5.14 -13.28 -8.36
C GLU A 46 -4.39 -13.12 -7.03
N TYR A 47 -5.10 -13.10 -5.89
CA TYR A 47 -4.45 -13.09 -4.56
C TYR A 47 -3.58 -14.32 -4.32
N GLU A 48 -4.06 -15.51 -4.69
CA GLU A 48 -3.27 -16.76 -4.61
C GLU A 48 -2.03 -16.77 -5.53
N ARG A 49 -1.93 -15.82 -6.46
CA ARG A 49 -0.80 -15.67 -7.39
C ARG A 49 0.20 -14.61 -6.96
N ILE A 50 0.01 -13.93 -5.83
CA ILE A 50 0.97 -12.94 -5.34
C ILE A 50 2.33 -13.61 -5.14
N ASN A 51 3.36 -13.00 -5.73
CA ASN A 51 4.73 -13.42 -5.65
C ASN A 51 5.46 -12.56 -4.61
N TYR A 52 5.43 -12.99 -3.34
CA TYR A 52 6.09 -12.27 -2.25
C TYR A 52 7.63 -12.27 -2.35
N ASP A 53 8.21 -13.18 -3.14
CA ASP A 53 9.65 -13.17 -3.48
C ASP A 53 9.98 -12.09 -4.52
N GLY A 54 8.98 -11.59 -5.26
CA GLY A 54 9.13 -10.55 -6.26
C GLY A 54 9.44 -9.17 -5.67
N ALA A 55 9.76 -8.21 -6.54
CA ALA A 55 10.04 -6.83 -6.14
C ALA A 55 8.75 -6.07 -5.84
N PHE A 56 8.70 -5.37 -4.71
CA PHE A 56 7.61 -4.44 -4.41
C PHE A 56 8.02 -3.02 -4.84
N PHE A 57 7.02 -2.17 -5.02
CA PHE A 57 7.22 -0.73 -5.17
C PHE A 57 6.22 0.03 -4.32
N PHE A 58 6.67 1.17 -3.80
CA PHE A 58 5.87 2.12 -3.05
C PHE A 58 5.71 3.41 -3.86
N PHE A 59 4.51 3.98 -3.86
CA PHE A 59 4.18 5.20 -4.60
C PHE A 59 3.52 6.23 -3.68
N VAL A 60 3.82 7.50 -3.92
CA VAL A 60 3.13 8.65 -3.34
C VAL A 60 2.52 9.42 -4.49
N GLU A 61 1.19 9.41 -4.61
CA GLU A 61 0.51 9.87 -5.82
C GLU A 61 -0.43 11.06 -5.52
N PRO A 62 -0.30 12.17 -6.26
CA PRO A 62 -1.16 13.35 -6.10
C PRO A 62 -2.55 13.18 -6.73
N ASP A 63 -2.75 12.20 -7.61
CA ASP A 63 -4.02 11.97 -8.30
C ASP A 63 -4.26 10.47 -8.51
N LEU A 64 -5.45 9.99 -8.14
CA LEU A 64 -5.83 8.59 -8.30
C LEU A 64 -5.80 8.17 -9.77
N GLY A 65 -4.81 7.36 -10.14
CA GLY A 65 -4.70 6.75 -11.47
C GLY A 65 -3.80 7.49 -12.46
N SER A 66 -3.08 8.54 -12.02
CA SER A 66 -2.00 9.16 -12.78
C SER A 66 -0.65 8.68 -12.23
N SER A 67 0.10 7.86 -12.97
CA SER A 67 1.44 7.36 -12.59
C SER A 67 2.54 8.44 -12.70
N ARG A 68 2.36 9.58 -12.02
CA ARG A 68 3.28 10.73 -12.06
C ARG A 68 3.93 11.04 -10.73
N GLY A 69 3.48 10.39 -9.66
CA GLY A 69 3.98 10.58 -8.32
C GLY A 69 5.38 10.00 -8.08
N GLY A 70 5.85 10.17 -6.85
CA GLY A 70 7.14 9.64 -6.42
C GLY A 70 7.06 8.13 -6.25
N VAL A 71 8.01 7.40 -6.83
CA VAL A 71 8.13 5.93 -6.73
C VAL A 71 9.36 5.56 -5.92
N SER A 72 9.31 4.51 -5.12
CA SER A 72 10.51 3.98 -4.45
C SER A 72 11.45 3.30 -5.45
N ASP A 73 12.73 3.23 -5.11
CA ASP A 73 13.60 2.21 -5.68
C ASP A 73 13.04 0.80 -5.41
N VAL A 74 13.57 -0.20 -6.12
CA VAL A 74 13.14 -1.60 -6.03
C VAL A 74 13.25 -2.13 -4.60
N ILE A 75 12.14 -2.63 -4.03
CA ILE A 75 12.07 -3.19 -2.68
C ILE A 75 12.17 -4.70 -2.74
N ILE A 76 13.29 -5.24 -2.28
CA ILE A 76 13.58 -6.69 -2.29
C ILE A 76 13.91 -7.25 -0.92
N GLU A 77 14.38 -6.42 0.00
CA GLU A 77 14.81 -6.87 1.32
C GLU A 77 13.61 -7.27 2.16
N GLU A 78 13.72 -8.39 2.90
CA GLU A 78 12.61 -8.96 3.65
C GLU A 78 12.04 -7.97 4.68
N GLN A 79 12.91 -7.23 5.36
CA GLN A 79 12.52 -6.28 6.40
C GLN A 79 11.66 -5.13 5.85
N GLU A 80 11.98 -4.65 4.65
CA GLU A 80 11.25 -3.58 3.96
C GLU A 80 9.86 -4.09 3.54
N LYS A 81 9.80 -5.31 3.00
CA LYS A 81 8.53 -5.99 2.67
C LYS A 81 7.66 -6.21 3.90
N VAL A 82 8.24 -6.64 5.03
CA VAL A 82 7.54 -6.75 6.32
C VAL A 82 6.93 -5.41 6.70
N ALA A 83 7.68 -4.31 6.61
CA ALA A 83 7.20 -2.97 6.92
C ALA A 83 5.97 -2.58 6.09
N LEU A 84 6.02 -2.82 4.78
CA LEU A 84 4.91 -2.54 3.88
C LEU A 84 3.67 -3.41 4.16
N LEU A 85 3.85 -4.72 4.34
CA LEU A 85 2.72 -5.62 4.61
C LEU A 85 2.05 -5.30 5.96
N LEU A 86 2.83 -4.97 6.99
CA LEU A 86 2.28 -4.59 8.29
C LEU A 86 1.59 -3.22 8.24
N LEU A 87 2.11 -2.25 7.47
CA LEU A 87 1.40 -0.99 7.21
C LEU A 87 0.02 -1.25 6.60
N LEU A 88 -0.05 -2.12 5.59
CA LEU A 88 -1.30 -2.50 4.95
C LEU A 88 -2.26 -3.14 5.95
N VAL A 89 -1.80 -4.09 6.77
CA VAL A 89 -2.62 -4.72 7.83
C VAL A 89 -3.24 -3.70 8.77
N GLU A 90 -2.49 -2.67 9.16
CA GLU A 90 -2.96 -1.65 10.11
C GLU A 90 -3.90 -0.61 9.48
N ALA A 91 -3.78 -0.35 8.19
CA ALA A 91 -4.61 0.61 7.48
C ALA A 91 -5.88 0.01 6.85
N TYR A 92 -5.91 -1.31 6.63
CA TYR A 92 -6.85 -2.00 5.74
C TYR A 92 -8.35 -1.80 6.00
N GLU A 93 -8.80 -1.78 7.25
CA GLU A 93 -10.25 -1.65 7.52
C GLU A 93 -10.78 -0.21 7.38
N ARG A 94 -9.89 0.77 7.26
CA ARG A 94 -10.29 2.17 7.27
C ARG A 94 -9.96 2.92 6.00
N TYR A 95 -8.84 2.60 5.36
CA TYR A 95 -8.25 3.48 4.34
C TYR A 95 -7.73 2.78 3.10
N ILE A 96 -7.84 1.45 3.01
CA ILE A 96 -7.26 0.70 1.89
C ILE A 96 -8.32 0.29 0.90
N ASP A 97 -8.07 0.58 -0.37
CA ASP A 97 -8.66 -0.13 -1.49
C ASP A 97 -7.65 -1.14 -2.06
N VAL A 98 -8.12 -2.33 -2.41
CA VAL A 98 -7.26 -3.40 -2.95
C VAL A 98 -7.72 -3.73 -4.35
N ASN A 99 -6.92 -3.29 -5.31
CA ASN A 99 -7.20 -3.34 -6.74
C ASN A 99 -6.38 -4.46 -7.41
N THR A 100 -7.01 -5.20 -8.32
CA THR A 100 -6.41 -6.39 -8.98
C THR A 100 -6.43 -6.24 -10.50
N GLY A 101 -5.52 -6.94 -11.18
CA GLY A 101 -5.48 -6.96 -12.65
C GLY A 101 -4.97 -5.67 -13.29
N ILE A 102 -4.21 -4.87 -12.52
CA ILE A 102 -3.58 -3.64 -12.97
C ILE A 102 -2.09 -3.93 -13.15
N LYS A 103 -1.49 -3.34 -14.19
CA LYS A 103 -0.06 -3.43 -14.40
C LYS A 103 0.69 -2.40 -13.58
N ASP A 104 1.81 -2.78 -12.98
CA ASP A 104 2.74 -1.82 -12.42
C ASP A 104 3.36 -0.92 -13.49
N TRP A 105 4.14 0.06 -13.03
CA TRP A 105 4.84 1.01 -13.90
C TRP A 105 5.84 0.35 -14.87
N LEU A 106 6.29 -0.88 -14.56
CA LEU A 106 7.17 -1.69 -15.42
C LEU A 106 6.39 -2.61 -16.37
N GLY A 107 5.06 -2.66 -16.27
CA GLY A 107 4.18 -3.45 -17.12
C GLY A 107 3.89 -4.87 -16.63
N TYR A 108 4.24 -5.21 -15.38
CA TYR A 108 3.94 -6.49 -14.75
C TYR A 108 2.56 -6.51 -14.10
N ASP A 109 1.85 -7.64 -14.17
CA ASP A 109 0.55 -7.78 -13.49
C ASP A 109 0.76 -7.76 -11.95
N CYS A 110 0.05 -6.89 -11.25
CA CYS A 110 0.18 -6.68 -9.82
C CYS A 110 -1.17 -6.57 -9.10
N ILE A 111 -1.13 -6.76 -7.78
CA ILE A 111 -2.15 -6.23 -6.86
C ILE A 111 -1.67 -4.86 -6.38
N PHE A 112 -2.57 -3.88 -6.43
CA PHE A 112 -2.36 -2.55 -5.88
C PHE A 112 -3.13 -2.43 -4.58
N CYS A 113 -2.44 -1.98 -3.53
CA CYS A 113 -3.05 -1.64 -2.27
C CYS A 113 -2.93 -0.13 -2.07
N ASP A 114 -4.05 0.58 -2.18
CA ASP A 114 -4.14 2.03 -2.19
C ASP A 114 -4.59 2.53 -0.83
N VAL A 115 -3.72 3.23 -0.11
CA VAL A 115 -4.07 3.88 1.15
C VAL A 115 -4.48 5.32 0.88
N VAL A 116 -5.77 5.61 1.02
CA VAL A 116 -6.32 6.95 0.81
C VAL A 116 -5.89 7.88 1.94
N VAL A 117 -5.30 9.02 1.59
CA VAL A 117 -4.84 10.05 2.54
C VAL A 117 -5.46 11.42 2.29
N SER A 118 -6.31 11.58 1.26
CA SER A 118 -7.11 12.77 0.96
C SER A 118 -8.60 12.50 1.03
N ASN A 119 -9.40 13.53 1.35
CA ASN A 119 -10.86 13.52 1.31
C ASN A 119 -11.43 13.95 -0.05
N GLU A 120 -10.60 14.38 -1.00
CA GLU A 120 -11.06 14.83 -2.31
C GLU A 120 -11.80 13.71 -3.06
N THR A 121 -11.20 12.51 -3.04
CA THR A 121 -11.67 11.33 -3.79
C THR A 121 -12.07 10.16 -2.89
N ALA A 122 -12.00 10.31 -1.56
CA ALA A 122 -12.31 9.24 -0.62
C ALA A 122 -13.79 8.82 -0.64
N ALA A 123 -14.03 7.52 -0.84
CA ALA A 123 -15.36 6.92 -0.63
C ALA A 123 -15.87 7.11 0.81
N LYS A 124 -14.95 7.18 1.78
CA LYS A 124 -15.24 7.46 3.19
C LYS A 124 -14.29 8.55 3.71
N ARG A 125 -14.85 9.66 4.16
CA ARG A 125 -14.06 10.80 4.64
C ARG A 125 -13.26 10.45 5.91
N LEU A 126 -11.99 10.81 5.89
CA LEU A 126 -11.07 10.83 7.02
C LEU A 126 -11.42 11.97 7.98
N THR A 127 -11.45 11.66 9.27
CA THR A 127 -11.33 12.69 10.30
C THR A 127 -9.87 13.16 10.44
N GLN A 128 -9.64 14.31 11.06
CA GLN A 128 -8.28 14.84 11.28
C GLN A 128 -7.39 13.86 12.04
N MET A 129 -7.92 13.27 13.13
CA MET A 129 -7.20 12.29 13.94
C MET A 129 -6.86 11.02 13.14
N GLU A 130 -7.74 10.61 12.24
CA GLU A 130 -7.50 9.46 11.37
C GLU A 130 -6.42 9.74 10.33
N TYR A 131 -6.46 10.92 9.71
CA TYR A 131 -5.44 11.41 8.78
C TYR A 131 -4.05 11.49 9.43
N GLU A 132 -3.94 12.14 10.59
CA GLU A 132 -2.67 12.25 11.32
C GLU A 132 -2.12 10.87 11.67
N ALA A 133 -2.97 9.99 12.20
CA ALA A 133 -2.53 8.65 12.57
C ALA A 133 -2.03 7.84 11.37
N ILE A 134 -2.76 7.83 10.23
CA ILE A 134 -2.31 7.07 9.06
C ILE A 134 -1.06 7.70 8.42
N LYS A 135 -1.02 9.04 8.36
CA LYS A 135 0.14 9.77 7.85
C LYS A 135 1.39 9.47 8.66
N ASP A 136 1.32 9.50 9.99
CA ASP A 136 2.45 9.22 10.86
C ASP A 136 2.99 7.80 10.66
N LEU A 137 2.11 6.82 10.47
CA LEU A 137 2.50 5.45 10.17
C LEU A 137 3.19 5.34 8.81
N ILE A 138 2.61 5.94 7.76
CA ILE A 138 3.20 5.95 6.41
C ILE A 138 4.57 6.61 6.42
N VAL A 139 4.69 7.81 7.00
CA VAL A 139 5.95 8.55 7.09
C VAL A 139 7.00 7.75 7.86
N THR A 140 6.60 7.09 8.96
CA THR A 140 7.51 6.24 9.72
C THR A 140 8.04 5.09 8.87
N VAL A 141 7.17 4.42 8.11
CA VAL A 141 7.58 3.31 7.24
C VAL A 141 8.51 3.80 6.13
N ILE A 142 8.18 4.92 5.49
CA ILE A 142 9.00 5.47 4.39
C ILE A 142 10.36 5.92 4.90
N ASP A 143 10.41 6.74 5.95
CA ASP A 143 11.66 7.34 6.44
C ASP A 143 12.65 6.30 7.02
N HIS A 144 12.18 5.11 7.43
CA HIS A 144 13.02 4.09 8.09
C HIS A 144 13.23 2.80 7.30
N TYR A 145 12.31 2.42 6.42
CA TYR A 145 12.31 1.09 5.79
C TYR A 145 12.08 1.11 4.28
N VAL A 146 11.71 2.23 3.66
CA VAL A 146 11.60 2.30 2.20
C VAL A 146 12.92 2.86 1.66
N PRO A 147 13.54 2.20 0.66
CA PRO A 147 14.73 2.72 0.00
C PRO A 147 14.42 4.05 -0.69
N SER A 148 15.45 4.76 -1.19
CA SER A 148 15.28 6.10 -1.76
C SER A 148 14.11 6.19 -2.75
N MET A 149 13.36 7.28 -2.66
CA MET A 149 12.32 7.60 -3.63
C MET A 149 12.98 8.09 -4.92
N THR A 150 12.83 7.34 -6.01
CA THR A 150 13.12 7.82 -7.36
C THR A 150 12.06 8.86 -7.74
N VAL A 151 12.50 10.10 -7.91
CA VAL A 151 11.63 11.20 -8.32
C VAL A 151 11.32 11.04 -9.80
N MET A 152 10.05 10.82 -10.17
CA MET A 152 9.68 10.82 -11.58
C MET A 152 9.43 12.22 -12.16
N GLU A 153 9.15 13.25 -11.36
CA GLU A 153 9.26 14.67 -11.80
C GLU A 153 8.95 15.72 -10.70
N THR A 154 8.72 15.35 -9.43
CA THR A 154 8.12 16.27 -8.42
C THR A 154 8.56 15.94 -6.97
N ASP A 155 8.25 16.80 -6.00
CA ASP A 155 8.68 16.69 -4.58
C ASP A 155 7.58 16.03 -3.70
N GLU A 156 6.75 15.14 -4.26
CA GLU A 156 5.46 14.78 -3.63
C GLU A 156 5.57 14.03 -2.30
N TYR A 157 6.64 13.29 -2.04
CA TYR A 157 6.83 12.77 -0.68
C TYR A 157 7.08 13.89 0.34
N LYS A 158 7.78 14.97 -0.05
CA LYS A 158 7.94 16.14 0.83
C LYS A 158 6.61 16.86 1.02
N GLU A 159 5.81 16.99 -0.04
CA GLU A 159 4.47 17.58 0.03
C GLU A 159 3.53 16.75 0.93
N PHE A 160 3.55 15.42 0.79
CA PHE A 160 2.84 14.50 1.69
C PHE A 160 3.21 14.77 3.15
N LYS A 161 4.52 14.85 3.46
CA LYS A 161 4.99 15.16 4.82
C LYS A 161 4.53 16.52 5.32
N GLN A 162 4.35 17.50 4.44
CA GLN A 162 3.92 18.85 4.81
C GLN A 162 2.39 19.00 4.90
N GLY A 163 1.61 18.12 4.28
CA GLY A 163 0.15 18.14 4.33
C GLY A 163 -0.37 18.16 5.78
N GLN A 164 -1.30 19.05 6.10
CA GLN A 164 -1.77 19.24 7.48
C GLN A 164 -3.16 18.66 7.72
N THR A 165 -3.98 18.52 6.69
CA THR A 165 -5.36 18.07 6.81
C THR A 165 -5.71 17.15 5.65
N PRO A 166 -6.67 16.22 5.81
CA PRO A 166 -7.13 15.40 4.71
C PRO A 166 -7.94 16.19 3.67
N ASN A 167 -8.34 17.45 3.94
CA ASN A 167 -9.10 18.25 2.96
C ASN A 167 -8.21 19.14 2.08
N ASP A 168 -6.98 19.43 2.53
CA ASP A 168 -6.06 20.37 1.85
C ASP A 168 -4.76 19.67 1.41
N THR A 169 -4.62 18.37 1.66
CA THR A 169 -3.49 17.58 1.17
C THR A 169 -3.58 17.42 -0.35
N VAL A 170 -2.46 17.64 -1.03
CA VAL A 170 -2.36 17.45 -2.50
C VAL A 170 -2.17 15.98 -2.86
N ILE A 171 -1.71 15.17 -1.90
CA ILE A 171 -1.51 13.74 -2.09
C ILE A 171 -2.80 13.01 -1.78
N ASP A 172 -3.29 12.28 -2.78
CA ASP A 172 -4.56 11.59 -2.74
C ASP A 172 -4.43 10.21 -2.09
N ASN A 173 -3.42 9.46 -2.50
CA ASN A 173 -3.13 8.14 -1.96
C ASN A 173 -1.63 7.84 -1.93
N VAL A 174 -1.29 6.81 -1.15
CA VAL A 174 -0.04 6.08 -1.30
C VAL A 174 -0.35 4.66 -1.72
N GLN A 175 0.47 4.09 -2.60
CA GLN A 175 0.20 2.79 -3.21
C GLN A 175 1.34 1.83 -2.94
N ILE A 176 1.00 0.56 -2.70
CA ILE A 176 1.97 -0.55 -2.63
C ILE A 176 1.60 -1.55 -3.72
N THR A 177 2.59 -1.95 -4.53
CA THR A 177 2.42 -2.98 -5.55
C THR A 177 2.96 -4.31 -5.08
N LEU A 178 2.18 -5.36 -5.30
CA LEU A 178 2.53 -6.75 -5.03
C LEU A 178 2.51 -7.51 -6.36
N PRO A 179 3.66 -7.96 -6.88
CA PRO A 179 3.73 -8.58 -8.21
C PRO A 179 3.05 -9.94 -8.20
N LEU A 180 2.48 -10.34 -9.33
CA LEU A 180 1.91 -11.67 -9.53
C LEU A 180 2.89 -12.58 -10.26
N PHE A 181 2.84 -13.88 -10.01
CA PHE A 181 3.49 -14.86 -10.89
C PHE A 181 2.93 -14.71 -12.31
N ASN A 182 3.81 -14.74 -13.33
CA ASN A 182 3.40 -14.74 -14.74
C ASN A 182 2.27 -15.76 -14.95
N LYS A 183 1.18 -15.34 -15.61
CA LYS A 183 0.15 -16.28 -16.08
C LYS A 183 0.89 -17.32 -16.92
N ARG A 184 0.97 -18.56 -16.45
CA ARG A 184 1.42 -19.65 -17.32
C ARG A 184 0.46 -19.66 -18.49
N GLU A 185 0.93 -19.27 -19.67
CA GLU A 185 0.21 -19.47 -20.92
C GLU A 185 -0.09 -20.97 -20.99
N LYS A 186 -1.39 -21.30 -21.02
CA LYS A 186 -1.86 -22.68 -21.21
C LYS A 186 -1.85 -23.03 -22.68
#